data_AF-A0A2S3HM88-F1
#
_entry.id   AF-A0A2S3HM88-F1
#
_cell.length_a   1.000
_cell.length_b   1.000
_cell.length_c   1.000
_cell.angle_alpha   90.00
_cell.angle_beta   90.00
_cell.angle_gamma   90.00
#
_symmetry.space_group_name_H-M   'P 1'
#
loop_
_entity.id
_entity.type
_entity.pdbx_description
1 polymer ?
#
loop_
_entity_poly.entity_id
_entity_poly.type
_entity_poly.pdbx_seq_one_letter_code
_entity_poly.pdbx_strand_id
1 'polypeptide(L)'
;MARRGGLVRLLVTLILLLLAMLLAAASAVAEAATATAEVEVELAPATPAQNASEEAEQPQHLLPRPLIIEPPSSAAGAEEMLGEVPADAVAASLEVLVPAAPAQDASEEVAADAQQHLPRPLVIDLPSSSAAGPRDGDDVPVDVRCASWRLAAEANNLAPWKAVQAECAAHVQDYVTGVAYRSDLELVARESAAYARAAPLRGDGRDAWVFDVDETLLSNLPYYADHGYGLELFDHQKFDRWVERGEARAIPSSLKLYNEVRELGFKTFLLTGRSEGHQGVTMENLKKQGFHDWDKLILSSWLNQTHPE
;
A
#
# COMPACT_ATOMS: atom_id res chain seq x y z
N MET A 1 2.74 -59.48 -41.39
CA MET A 1 1.95 -58.51 -40.60
C MET A 1 1.63 -59.09 -39.22
N ALA A 2 2.50 -58.93 -38.21
CA ALA A 2 2.26 -59.49 -36.87
C ALA A 2 3.04 -58.77 -35.75
N ARG A 3 3.20 -57.44 -35.82
CA ARG A 3 3.90 -56.65 -34.79
C ARG A 3 3.18 -55.39 -34.30
N ARG A 4 1.96 -55.10 -34.78
CA ARG A 4 1.17 -53.93 -34.31
C ARG A 4 0.19 -54.22 -33.16
N GLY A 5 -0.08 -55.49 -32.84
CA GLY A 5 -1.02 -55.85 -31.76
C GLY A 5 -0.46 -55.81 -30.34
N GLY A 6 0.86 -55.88 -30.17
CA GLY A 6 1.50 -55.90 -28.84
C GLY A 6 1.49 -54.54 -28.14
N LEU A 7 1.74 -53.46 -28.89
CA LEU A 7 1.79 -52.11 -28.34
C LEU A 7 0.40 -51.63 -27.87
N VAL A 8 -0.65 -51.94 -28.63
CA VAL A 8 -2.03 -51.61 -28.26
C VAL A 8 -2.47 -52.38 -27.02
N ARG A 9 -2.11 -53.66 -26.91
CA ARG A 9 -2.39 -54.46 -25.69
C ARG A 9 -1.66 -53.90 -24.48
N LEU A 10 -0.40 -53.50 -24.64
CA LEU A 10 0.40 -52.90 -23.56
C LEU A 10 -0.18 -51.57 -23.09
N LEU A 11 -0.61 -50.71 -24.03
CA LEU A 11 -1.22 -49.42 -23.71
C LEU A 11 -2.54 -49.60 -22.96
N VAL A 12 -3.40 -50.53 -23.41
CA VAL A 12 -4.68 -50.83 -22.76
C VAL A 12 -4.46 -51.39 -21.35
N THR A 13 -3.49 -52.27 -21.15
CA THR A 13 -3.15 -52.76 -19.80
C THR A 13 -2.61 -51.66 -18.88
N LEU A 14 -1.81 -50.73 -19.41
CA LEU A 14 -1.27 -49.62 -18.61
C LEU A 14 -2.37 -48.64 -18.19
N ILE A 15 -3.30 -48.33 -19.11
CA ILE A 15 -4.46 -47.47 -18.82
C ILE A 15 -5.36 -48.11 -17.77
N LEU A 16 -5.62 -49.42 -17.86
CA LEU A 16 -6.44 -50.14 -16.88
C LEU A 16 -5.76 -50.18 -15.49
N LEU A 17 -4.44 -50.36 -15.42
CA LEU A 17 -3.68 -50.29 -14.17
C LEU A 17 -3.70 -48.89 -13.55
N LEU A 18 -3.55 -47.85 -14.37
CA LEU A 18 -3.65 -46.45 -13.91
C LEU A 18 -5.05 -46.14 -13.37
N LEU A 19 -6.12 -46.57 -14.06
CA LEU A 19 -7.49 -46.41 -13.58
C LEU A 19 -7.74 -47.14 -12.27
N ALA A 20 -7.23 -48.36 -12.12
CA ALA A 20 -7.36 -49.14 -10.90
C ALA A 20 -6.64 -48.47 -9.71
N MET A 21 -5.44 -47.90 -9.93
CA MET A 21 -4.72 -47.15 -8.91
C MET A 21 -5.43 -45.84 -8.52
N LEU A 22 -6.00 -45.11 -9.49
CA LEU A 22 -6.80 -43.92 -9.22
C LEU A 22 -8.07 -44.24 -8.40
N LEU A 23 -8.74 -45.36 -8.71
CA LEU A 23 -9.95 -45.78 -7.99
C LEU A 23 -9.62 -46.19 -6.55
N ALA A 24 -8.51 -46.89 -6.33
CA ALA A 24 -8.04 -47.28 -5.00
C ALA A 24 -7.65 -46.06 -4.13
N ALA A 25 -7.01 -45.05 -4.73
CA ALA A 25 -6.67 -43.80 -4.05
C ALA A 25 -7.94 -43.01 -3.64
N ALA A 26 -8.97 -42.99 -4.49
CA ALA A 26 -10.22 -42.31 -4.16
C ALA A 26 -10.97 -42.95 -2.97
N SER A 27 -10.93 -44.29 -2.85
CA SER A 27 -11.51 -44.99 -1.69
C SER A 27 -10.78 -44.72 -0.37
N ALA A 28 -9.45 -44.55 -0.41
CA ALA A 28 -8.67 -44.24 0.79
C ALA A 28 -8.95 -42.82 1.33
N VAL A 29 -9.25 -41.87 0.45
CA VAL A 29 -9.62 -40.50 0.84
C VAL A 29 -11.02 -40.46 1.47
N ALA A 30 -11.93 -41.33 1.03
CA ALA A 30 -13.28 -41.41 1.61
C ALA A 30 -13.29 -41.99 3.04
N GLU A 31 -12.45 -42.98 3.35
CA GLU A 31 -12.32 -43.53 4.71
C GLU A 31 -11.67 -42.55 5.70
N ALA A 32 -10.72 -41.73 5.23
CA ALA A 32 -10.07 -40.72 6.06
C ALA A 32 -11.02 -39.56 6.45
N ALA A 33 -12.00 -39.24 5.61
CA ALA A 33 -12.96 -38.15 5.85
C ALA A 33 -14.03 -38.51 6.90
N THR A 34 -14.24 -39.78 7.20
CA THR A 34 -15.25 -40.26 8.18
C THR A 34 -14.72 -40.46 9.60
N ALA A 35 -13.43 -40.25 9.87
CA ALA A 35 -12.81 -40.57 11.16
C ALA A 35 -12.60 -39.37 12.11
N THR A 36 -13.08 -38.17 11.76
CA THR A 36 -12.98 -36.98 12.62
C THR A 36 -14.34 -36.32 12.85
N ALA A 37 -15.21 -37.01 13.57
CA ALA A 37 -16.33 -36.41 14.28
C ALA A 37 -16.62 -37.29 15.50
N GLU A 38 -16.96 -36.64 16.62
CA GLU A 38 -17.25 -37.21 17.96
C GLU A 38 -16.05 -37.31 18.90
N VAL A 39 -15.89 -36.32 19.80
CA VAL A 39 -15.98 -36.50 21.27
C VAL A 39 -16.32 -35.15 21.94
N GLU A 40 -17.31 -35.22 22.83
CA GLU A 40 -17.96 -34.18 23.62
C GLU A 40 -17.14 -33.67 24.83
N VAL A 41 -17.66 -32.59 25.42
CA VAL A 41 -17.13 -31.71 26.47
C VAL A 41 -17.17 -32.34 27.87
N GLU A 42 -16.13 -32.14 28.70
CA GLU A 42 -16.25 -32.13 30.17
C GLU A 42 -15.39 -30.99 30.78
N LEU A 43 -15.99 -30.25 31.72
CA LEU A 43 -15.50 -28.99 32.30
C LEU A 43 -15.23 -29.19 33.81
N ALA A 44 -14.01 -28.89 34.29
CA ALA A 44 -13.74 -28.52 35.69
C ALA A 44 -12.29 -28.01 35.90
N PRO A 45 -12.02 -27.22 36.97
CA PRO A 45 -11.17 -26.03 36.90
C PRO A 45 -9.73 -26.26 37.38
N ALA A 46 -8.80 -25.45 36.86
CA ALA A 46 -7.43 -25.35 37.38
C ALA A 46 -7.11 -23.92 37.84
N THR A 47 -6.67 -23.83 39.09
CA THR A 47 -6.10 -22.68 39.80
C THR A 47 -4.80 -22.14 39.15
N PRO A 48 -4.41 -20.88 39.41
CA PRO A 48 -3.39 -20.19 38.64
C PRO A 48 -1.98 -20.58 39.10
N ALA A 49 -1.18 -21.10 38.17
CA ALA A 49 0.26 -21.22 38.34
C ALA A 49 0.92 -19.94 37.81
N GLN A 50 1.54 -19.20 38.73
CA GLN A 50 2.49 -18.14 38.41
C GLN A 50 3.68 -18.77 37.68
N ASN A 51 3.99 -18.29 36.49
CA ASN A 51 5.34 -18.35 35.95
C ASN A 51 5.62 -17.05 35.23
N ALA A 52 6.52 -16.27 35.83
CA ALA A 52 7.21 -15.18 35.18
C ALA A 52 8.12 -15.79 34.12
N SER A 53 7.76 -15.63 32.86
CA SER A 53 8.66 -15.79 31.72
C SER A 53 9.08 -14.38 31.30
N GLU A 54 10.37 -14.10 31.41
CA GLU A 54 11.03 -12.93 30.85
C GLU A 54 10.64 -12.78 29.37
N GLU A 55 9.80 -11.79 29.07
CA GLU A 55 9.53 -11.36 27.70
C GLU A 55 10.80 -10.70 27.17
N ALA A 56 11.43 -11.36 26.21
CA ALA A 56 12.44 -10.75 25.36
C ALA A 56 11.78 -9.59 24.60
N GLU A 57 12.16 -8.38 24.96
CA GLU A 57 11.69 -7.12 24.41
C GLU A 57 12.04 -7.04 22.91
N GLN A 58 11.10 -7.44 22.04
CA GLN A 58 11.22 -7.28 20.60
C GLN A 58 11.03 -5.80 20.21
N PRO A 59 11.80 -5.27 19.24
CA PRO A 59 11.70 -3.88 18.85
C PRO A 59 10.29 -3.57 18.30
N GLN A 60 9.57 -2.75 19.05
CA GLN A 60 8.19 -2.36 18.78
C GLN A 60 8.16 -1.35 17.62
N HIS A 61 7.83 -1.83 16.42
CA HIS A 61 7.81 -1.00 15.22
C HIS A 61 6.46 -0.30 15.03
N LEU A 62 6.54 1.01 14.74
CA LEU A 62 5.44 1.89 14.40
C LEU A 62 4.92 1.56 12.99
N LEU A 63 3.64 1.85 12.74
CA LEU A 63 3.04 1.81 11.39
C LEU A 63 3.92 2.57 10.37
N PRO A 64 3.96 2.12 9.10
CA PRO A 64 5.04 2.46 8.18
C PRO A 64 5.18 3.97 7.98
N ARG A 65 6.39 4.48 8.24
CA ARG A 65 6.79 5.85 7.91
C ARG A 65 6.82 6.02 6.38
N PRO A 66 6.65 7.23 5.85
CA PRO A 66 6.98 7.52 4.46
C PRO A 66 8.43 7.15 4.16
N LEU A 67 8.65 6.51 3.02
CA LEU A 67 9.96 6.15 2.49
C LEU A 67 10.75 7.43 2.17
N ILE A 68 11.64 7.86 3.06
CA ILE A 68 12.59 8.93 2.78
C ILE A 68 13.75 8.32 1.98
N ILE A 69 13.76 8.53 0.66
CA ILE A 69 14.93 8.25 -0.17
C ILE A 69 15.87 9.45 -0.02
N GLU A 70 16.90 9.33 0.81
CA GLU A 70 18.00 10.28 0.81
C GLU A 70 18.89 9.99 -0.40
N PRO A 71 18.99 10.89 -1.40
CA PRO A 71 19.96 10.72 -2.46
C PRO A 71 21.38 10.82 -1.86
N PRO A 72 22.36 10.03 -2.35
CA PRO A 72 23.72 10.10 -1.85
C PRO A 72 24.28 11.51 -2.05
N SER A 73 24.67 12.14 -0.94
CA SER A 73 25.41 13.41 -0.92
C SER A 73 26.71 13.24 -1.70
N SER A 74 26.81 13.90 -2.86
CA SER A 74 28.06 13.97 -3.61
C SER A 74 29.02 14.93 -2.89
N ALA A 75 29.75 14.40 -1.91
CA ALA A 75 30.89 15.07 -1.32
C ALA A 75 32.01 14.05 -1.07
N ALA A 76 32.65 13.62 -2.15
CA ALA A 76 33.99 13.06 -2.09
C ALA A 76 34.72 13.30 -3.43
N GLY A 77 35.68 14.23 -3.40
CA GLY A 77 36.82 14.24 -4.32
C GLY A 77 36.74 15.18 -5.52
N ALA A 78 37.11 16.45 -5.30
CA ALA A 78 37.91 17.21 -6.27
C ALA A 78 38.52 18.43 -5.55
N GLU A 79 39.70 18.24 -4.97
CA GLU A 79 40.60 19.34 -4.59
C GLU A 79 41.26 19.94 -5.84
N GLU A 80 41.29 21.28 -5.84
CA GLU A 80 42.29 22.20 -6.41
C GLU A 80 42.67 22.16 -7.90
N MET A 81 42.35 23.27 -8.61
CA MET A 81 43.31 24.07 -9.37
C MET A 81 42.75 25.49 -9.50
N LEU A 82 43.34 26.42 -8.75
CA LEU A 82 42.98 27.84 -8.66
C LEU A 82 43.35 28.62 -9.94
N GLY A 83 42.49 29.58 -10.31
CA GLY A 83 42.75 30.60 -11.33
C GLY A 83 41.86 31.83 -11.16
N GLU A 84 42.38 32.79 -10.38
CA GLU A 84 42.16 34.26 -10.32
C GLU A 84 40.76 34.93 -10.28
N VAL A 85 40.63 35.85 -9.31
CA VAL A 85 39.53 36.80 -8.99
C VAL A 85 39.73 38.13 -9.76
N PRO A 86 38.72 39.00 -10.00
CA PRO A 86 38.34 40.05 -9.00
C PRO A 86 36.81 40.37 -8.98
N ALA A 87 36.15 40.49 -7.82
CA ALA A 87 35.91 41.68 -6.99
C ALA A 87 34.94 42.74 -7.58
N ASP A 88 33.73 42.84 -6.97
CA ASP A 88 32.85 44.02 -6.74
C ASP A 88 31.37 43.58 -6.82
N ALA A 89 30.60 43.47 -5.73
CA ALA A 89 30.05 44.49 -4.81
C ALA A 89 28.64 45.02 -5.21
N VAL A 90 27.65 44.53 -4.46
CA VAL A 90 26.42 45.18 -3.93
C VAL A 90 25.37 45.81 -4.87
N ALA A 91 24.19 45.17 -4.81
CA ALA A 91 22.86 45.73 -4.48
C ALA A 91 22.11 46.71 -5.41
N ALA A 92 20.81 46.39 -5.50
CA ALA A 92 19.64 47.26 -5.48
C ALA A 92 19.03 47.74 -6.82
N SER A 93 17.82 47.21 -7.04
CA SER A 93 16.58 47.93 -7.34
C SER A 93 16.46 48.68 -8.66
N LEU A 94 15.83 47.97 -9.61
CA LEU A 94 14.50 48.26 -10.16
C LEU A 94 13.95 49.69 -9.96
N GLU A 95 13.98 50.49 -11.04
CA GLU A 95 12.82 51.26 -11.52
C GLU A 95 12.88 51.32 -13.05
N VAL A 96 11.88 50.74 -13.73
CA VAL A 96 11.59 51.07 -15.13
C VAL A 96 10.10 51.37 -15.24
N LEU A 97 9.87 52.64 -15.54
CA LEU A 97 8.64 53.24 -16.04
C LEU A 97 8.18 52.52 -17.33
N VAL A 98 6.93 52.06 -17.33
CA VAL A 98 6.28 51.39 -18.48
C VAL A 98 5.97 52.39 -19.59
N PRO A 99 6.24 52.05 -20.87
CA PRO A 99 5.49 52.61 -21.99
C PRO A 99 4.67 51.55 -22.75
N ALA A 100 3.41 51.91 -22.97
CA ALA A 100 2.50 51.70 -24.10
C ALA A 100 2.42 50.35 -24.87
N ALA A 101 1.15 50.01 -25.15
CA ALA A 101 0.57 48.88 -25.87
C ALA A 101 0.96 48.75 -27.37
N PRO A 102 0.69 47.59 -28.03
CA PRO A 102 1.11 47.33 -29.40
C PRO A 102 0.01 47.58 -30.45
N ALA A 103 0.43 47.69 -31.70
CA ALA A 103 -0.41 47.41 -32.87
C ALA A 103 0.40 46.68 -33.97
N GLN A 104 -0.13 45.51 -34.35
CA GLN A 104 -0.18 44.86 -35.67
C GLN A 104 1.05 44.17 -36.32
N ASP A 105 0.72 42.93 -36.71
CA ASP A 105 1.11 42.11 -37.86
C ASP A 105 2.21 41.04 -37.74
N ALA A 106 1.94 39.97 -38.47
CA ALA A 106 2.25 38.56 -38.24
C ALA A 106 3.71 38.11 -38.38
N SER A 107 4.10 37.11 -37.57
CA SER A 107 4.64 35.79 -37.99
C SER A 107 5.19 35.01 -36.78
N GLU A 108 5.15 33.68 -36.89
CA GLU A 108 5.55 32.65 -35.92
C GLU A 108 6.91 32.86 -35.23
N GLU A 109 6.98 32.63 -33.91
CA GLU A 109 7.82 31.59 -33.28
C GLU A 109 7.62 31.54 -31.75
N VAL A 110 8.08 30.44 -31.18
CA VAL A 110 7.66 29.74 -29.95
C VAL A 110 8.52 30.15 -28.74
N ALA A 111 7.94 30.29 -27.54
CA ALA A 111 8.50 29.75 -26.27
C ALA A 111 7.66 30.11 -25.04
N ALA A 112 7.64 29.16 -24.11
CA ALA A 112 6.81 29.04 -22.91
C ALA A 112 7.14 29.99 -21.75
N ASP A 113 6.13 30.33 -20.95
CA ASP A 113 6.17 30.14 -19.48
C ASP A 113 4.74 30.18 -18.91
N ALA A 114 4.22 29.04 -18.48
CA ALA A 114 2.92 28.93 -17.82
C ALA A 114 3.13 28.98 -16.30
N GLN A 115 3.31 30.18 -15.76
CA GLN A 115 3.39 30.38 -14.31
C GLN A 115 2.03 30.13 -13.66
N GLN A 116 1.97 29.03 -12.90
CA GLN A 116 0.91 28.72 -11.95
C GLN A 116 0.80 29.86 -10.91
N HIS A 117 -0.18 30.74 -11.10
CA HIS A 117 -0.58 31.68 -10.06
C HIS A 117 -1.20 30.92 -8.89
N LEU A 118 -0.46 30.74 -7.80
CA LEU A 118 -1.08 30.55 -6.49
C LEU A 118 -1.81 31.85 -6.13
N PRO A 119 -3.09 31.79 -5.67
CA PRO A 119 -3.80 33.00 -5.30
C PRO A 119 -3.10 33.69 -4.12
N ARG A 120 -3.15 35.02 -4.14
CA ARG A 120 -2.59 35.96 -3.14
C ARG A 120 -2.86 35.51 -1.69
N PRO A 121 -2.02 35.88 -0.71
CA PRO A 121 -2.21 35.48 0.68
C PRO A 121 -3.63 35.81 1.16
N LEU A 122 -4.35 34.77 1.57
CA LEU A 122 -5.69 34.85 2.12
C LEU A 122 -5.59 35.44 3.53
N VAL A 123 -5.84 36.74 3.66
CA VAL A 123 -6.05 37.37 4.97
C VAL A 123 -7.45 36.97 5.43
N ILE A 124 -7.52 36.00 6.34
CA ILE A 124 -8.77 35.59 7.00
C ILE A 124 -8.95 36.48 8.22
N ASP A 125 -9.89 37.43 8.17
CA ASP A 125 -10.38 38.11 9.36
C ASP A 125 -11.23 37.13 10.17
N LEU A 126 -10.63 36.55 11.20
CA LEU A 126 -11.36 35.70 12.13
C LEU A 126 -12.36 36.55 12.91
N PRO A 127 -13.65 36.15 13.00
CA PRO A 127 -14.60 36.86 13.82
C PRO A 127 -14.10 36.88 15.27
N SER A 128 -13.96 38.09 15.82
CA SER A 128 -13.64 38.29 17.24
C SER A 128 -14.85 37.83 18.05
N SER A 129 -14.89 36.55 18.44
CA SER A 129 -15.96 36.07 19.30
C SER A 129 -15.77 36.63 20.70
N SER A 130 -16.47 37.73 21.00
CA SER A 130 -16.97 37.93 22.35
C SER A 130 -17.88 36.74 22.70
N ALA A 131 -17.55 36.04 23.80
CA ALA A 131 -18.30 34.94 24.43
C ALA A 131 -17.97 33.49 24.01
N ALA A 132 -16.78 33.02 24.36
CA ALA A 132 -16.54 31.85 25.21
C ALA A 132 -15.03 31.81 25.49
N GLY A 133 -14.61 31.36 26.68
CA GLY A 133 -13.19 31.06 26.92
C GLY A 133 -12.67 29.97 25.97
N PRO A 134 -11.43 29.48 26.12
CA PRO A 134 -11.00 28.27 25.43
C PRO A 134 -12.05 27.19 25.71
N ARG A 135 -12.81 26.78 24.69
CA ARG A 135 -13.63 25.58 24.81
C ARG A 135 -12.62 24.45 24.87
N ASP A 136 -12.56 23.77 26.00
CA ASP A 136 -11.75 22.56 26.10
C ASP A 136 -12.17 21.61 24.97
N GLY A 137 -11.22 20.83 24.44
CA GLY A 137 -11.46 19.91 23.31
C GLY A 137 -12.63 18.94 23.54
N ASP A 138 -13.05 18.76 24.80
CA ASP A 138 -14.15 17.91 25.23
C ASP A 138 -15.55 18.42 24.84
N ASP A 139 -15.71 19.71 24.52
CA ASP A 139 -17.00 20.29 24.08
C ASP A 139 -17.36 19.96 22.61
N VAL A 140 -16.41 19.40 21.85
CA VAL A 140 -16.62 19.01 20.45
C VAL A 140 -17.20 17.59 20.39
N PRO A 141 -18.27 17.34 19.60
CA PRO A 141 -18.84 16.00 19.44
C PRO A 141 -17.78 14.96 19.04
N VAL A 142 -17.84 13.77 19.64
CA VAL A 142 -16.84 12.69 19.47
C VAL A 142 -16.61 12.40 17.99
N ASP A 143 -17.67 12.28 17.20
CA ASP A 143 -17.62 11.97 15.77
C ASP A 143 -16.84 13.03 14.98
N VAL A 144 -16.95 14.30 15.37
CA VAL A 144 -16.21 15.42 14.76
C VAL A 144 -14.74 15.40 15.17
N ARG A 145 -14.44 15.08 16.44
CA ARG A 145 -13.05 14.91 16.91
C ARG A 145 -12.39 13.74 16.19
N CYS A 146 -13.08 12.62 16.05
CA CYS A 146 -12.58 11.43 15.37
C CYS A 146 -12.42 11.63 13.86
N ALA A 147 -13.29 12.40 13.22
CA ALA A 147 -13.09 12.84 11.84
C ALA A 147 -11.82 13.70 11.69
N SER A 148 -11.59 14.61 12.64
CA SER A 148 -10.40 15.47 12.67
C SER A 148 -9.13 14.66 12.96
N TRP A 149 -9.20 13.68 13.87
CA TRP A 149 -8.12 12.75 14.16
C TRP A 149 -7.78 11.91 12.92
N ARG A 150 -8.78 11.35 12.22
CA ARG A 150 -8.57 10.63 10.95
C ARG A 150 -7.88 11.51 9.93
N LEU A 151 -8.38 12.72 9.69
CA LEU A 151 -7.77 13.66 8.74
C LEU A 151 -6.31 13.97 9.11
N ALA A 152 -6.04 14.18 10.40
CA ALA A 152 -4.67 14.40 10.88
C ALA A 152 -3.78 13.15 10.70
N ALA A 153 -4.34 11.94 10.85
CA ALA A 153 -3.62 10.69 10.60
C ALA A 153 -3.24 10.56 9.11
N GLU A 154 -4.20 10.75 8.21
CA GLU A 154 -3.99 10.69 6.75
C GLU A 154 -3.00 11.75 6.26
N ALA A 155 -3.02 12.94 6.86
CA ALA A 155 -2.09 14.01 6.57
C ALA A 155 -0.74 13.88 7.28
N ASN A 156 -0.50 12.79 8.03
CA ASN A 156 0.71 12.54 8.81
C ASN A 156 1.06 13.70 9.79
N ASN A 157 0.03 14.31 10.39
CA ASN A 157 0.15 15.40 11.36
C ASN A 157 0.13 14.89 12.81
N LEU A 158 -0.13 13.61 13.04
CA LEU A 158 -0.14 13.00 14.37
C LEU A 158 1.27 12.55 14.79
N ALA A 159 1.51 12.55 16.10
CA ALA A 159 2.61 11.76 16.66
C ALA A 159 2.41 10.26 16.35
N PRO A 160 3.47 9.45 16.36
CA PRO A 160 3.34 8.02 16.10
C PRO A 160 2.35 7.35 17.06
N TRP A 161 1.46 6.53 16.51
CA TRP A 161 0.41 5.83 17.23
C TRP A 161 0.46 4.33 16.91
N LYS A 162 0.00 3.51 17.86
CA LYS A 162 0.07 2.03 17.77
C LYS A 162 -1.29 1.36 17.49
N ALA A 163 -2.38 2.05 17.81
CA ALA A 163 -3.75 1.59 17.64
C ALA A 163 -4.67 2.81 17.51
N VAL A 164 -5.84 2.60 16.92
CA VAL A 164 -6.92 3.57 16.86
C VAL A 164 -7.37 3.90 18.29
N GLN A 165 -7.64 5.18 18.57
CA GLN A 165 -8.14 5.60 19.87
C GLN A 165 -9.50 4.94 20.15
N ALA A 166 -9.71 4.45 21.37
CA ALA A 166 -10.91 3.69 21.73
C ALA A 166 -12.21 4.44 21.41
N GLU A 167 -12.23 5.75 21.65
CA GLU A 167 -13.38 6.62 21.34
C GLU A 167 -13.66 6.77 19.83
N CYS A 168 -12.67 6.52 18.97
CA CYS A 168 -12.77 6.69 17.53
C CYS A 168 -12.97 5.40 16.75
N ALA A 169 -13.02 4.23 17.39
CA ALA A 169 -13.18 2.95 16.72
C ALA A 169 -14.47 2.86 15.90
N ALA A 170 -15.59 3.32 16.47
CA ALA A 170 -16.88 3.36 15.77
C ALA A 170 -16.81 4.27 14.53
N HIS A 171 -16.18 5.45 14.64
CA HIS A 171 -15.97 6.35 13.52
C HIS A 171 -15.13 5.71 12.41
N VAL A 172 -14.03 5.03 12.78
CA VAL A 172 -13.16 4.35 11.80
C VAL A 172 -13.91 3.23 11.10
N GLN A 173 -14.61 2.37 11.85
CA GLN A 173 -15.45 1.31 11.30
C GLN A 173 -16.48 1.86 10.30
N ASP A 174 -17.24 2.89 10.68
CA ASP A 174 -18.25 3.51 9.83
C ASP A 174 -17.63 4.11 8.56
N TYR A 175 -16.46 4.73 8.68
CA TYR A 175 -15.73 5.28 7.55
C TYR A 175 -15.28 4.18 6.57
N VAL A 176 -14.50 3.19 7.03
CA VAL A 176 -13.86 2.17 6.17
C VAL A 176 -14.86 1.19 5.54
N THR A 177 -16.01 0.98 6.19
CA THR A 177 -17.09 0.16 5.64
C THR A 177 -18.09 0.97 4.81
N GLY A 178 -18.08 2.30 4.99
CA GLY A 178 -19.03 3.25 4.43
C GLY A 178 -18.69 3.78 3.03
N VAL A 179 -19.53 4.71 2.57
CA VAL A 179 -19.40 5.32 1.24
C VAL A 179 -18.26 6.33 1.16
N ALA A 180 -17.88 6.93 2.31
CA ALA A 180 -16.81 7.93 2.38
C ALA A 180 -15.46 7.32 1.97
N TYR A 181 -15.06 6.19 2.56
CA TYR A 181 -13.80 5.52 2.19
C TYR A 181 -13.75 5.13 0.71
N ARG A 182 -14.85 4.62 0.15
CA ARG A 182 -14.94 4.29 -1.28
C ARG A 182 -14.83 5.53 -2.16
N SER A 183 -15.44 6.64 -1.74
CA SER A 183 -15.34 7.93 -2.44
C SER A 183 -13.91 8.45 -2.45
N ASP A 184 -13.22 8.39 -1.31
CA ASP A 184 -11.84 8.84 -1.16
C ASP A 184 -10.90 7.99 -2.04
N LEU A 185 -11.08 6.66 -2.04
CA LEU A 185 -10.35 5.73 -2.93
C LEU A 185 -10.56 6.01 -4.43
N GLU A 186 -11.80 6.29 -4.86
CA GLU A 186 -12.08 6.61 -6.28
C GLU A 186 -11.54 7.99 -6.66
N LEU A 187 -11.54 8.95 -5.74
CA LEU A 187 -10.96 10.27 -5.97
C LEU A 187 -9.44 10.15 -6.20
N VAL A 188 -8.72 9.48 -5.30
CA VAL A 188 -7.26 9.30 -5.42
C VAL A 188 -6.91 8.54 -6.70
N ALA A 189 -7.63 7.46 -7.02
CA ALA A 189 -7.40 6.70 -8.25
C ALA A 189 -7.62 7.56 -9.52
N ARG A 190 -8.65 8.40 -9.53
CA ARG A 190 -8.97 9.28 -10.67
C ARG A 190 -7.93 10.38 -10.86
N GLU A 191 -7.51 11.04 -9.78
CA GLU A 191 -6.46 12.06 -9.84
C GLU A 191 -5.12 11.44 -10.28
N SER A 192 -4.80 10.25 -9.77
CA SER A 192 -3.61 9.50 -10.20
C SER A 192 -3.65 9.12 -11.68
N ALA A 193 -4.80 8.66 -12.17
CA ALA A 193 -4.99 8.35 -13.59
C ALA A 193 -4.89 9.61 -14.47
N ALA A 194 -5.46 10.73 -14.03
CA ALA A 194 -5.33 12.00 -14.73
C ALA A 194 -3.86 12.46 -14.81
N TYR A 195 -3.11 12.31 -13.72
CA TYR A 195 -1.67 12.56 -13.70
C TYR A 195 -0.93 11.62 -14.66
N ALA A 196 -1.20 10.32 -14.62
CA ALA A 196 -0.57 9.32 -15.49
C ALA A 196 -0.78 9.65 -16.98
N ARG A 197 -1.99 10.08 -17.36
CA ARG A 197 -2.30 10.48 -18.75
C ARG A 197 -1.58 11.76 -19.18
N ALA A 198 -1.30 12.67 -18.25
CA ALA A 198 -0.63 13.94 -18.53
C ALA A 198 0.90 13.85 -18.41
N ALA A 199 1.43 12.80 -17.79
CA ALA A 199 2.85 12.64 -17.55
C ALA A 199 3.63 12.50 -18.88
N PRO A 200 4.74 13.23 -19.06
CA PRO A 200 5.55 13.14 -20.27
C PRO A 200 6.40 11.86 -20.24
N LEU A 201 5.89 10.79 -20.84
CA LEU A 201 6.63 9.55 -21.02
C LEU A 201 7.82 9.78 -21.96
N ARG A 202 8.98 9.23 -21.57
CA ARG A 202 10.25 9.38 -22.30
C ARG A 202 10.31 8.52 -23.56
N GLY A 203 9.43 7.52 -23.67
CA GLY A 203 9.40 6.59 -24.79
C GLY A 203 10.55 5.58 -24.82
N ASP A 204 11.40 5.54 -23.79
CA ASP A 204 12.50 4.58 -23.64
C ASP A 204 12.08 3.31 -22.88
N GLY A 205 10.80 3.21 -22.51
CA GLY A 205 10.20 2.07 -21.81
C GLY A 205 10.66 1.91 -20.36
N ARG A 206 11.20 2.97 -19.74
CA ARG A 206 11.71 2.95 -18.36
C ARG A 206 10.89 3.76 -17.37
N ASP A 207 9.87 4.48 -17.83
CA ASP A 207 8.95 5.20 -16.94
C ASP A 207 8.15 4.19 -16.10
N ALA A 208 8.23 4.33 -14.77
CA ALA A 208 7.71 3.35 -13.84
C ALA A 208 6.63 3.94 -12.93
N TRP A 209 5.65 3.11 -12.61
CA TRP A 209 4.63 3.34 -11.58
C TRP A 209 4.80 2.30 -10.48
N VAL A 210 4.99 2.76 -9.24
CA VAL A 210 5.17 1.89 -8.08
C VAL A 210 3.86 1.82 -7.31
N PHE A 211 3.42 0.61 -6.99
CA PHE A 211 2.28 0.35 -6.13
C PHE A 211 2.76 -0.38 -4.86
N ASP A 212 2.24 0.04 -3.70
CA ASP A 212 2.18 -0.86 -2.55
C ASP A 212 1.10 -1.92 -2.76
N VAL A 213 1.09 -3.00 -1.97
CA VAL A 213 0.12 -4.09 -2.08
C VAL A 213 -0.97 -3.97 -1.03
N ASP A 214 -0.61 -3.94 0.26
CA ASP A 214 -1.56 -4.02 1.37
C ASP A 214 -2.26 -2.67 1.59
N GLU A 215 -3.59 -2.69 1.64
CA GLU A 215 -4.45 -1.48 1.67
C GLU A 215 -4.21 -0.47 0.54
N THR A 216 -3.54 -0.92 -0.54
CA THR A 216 -3.35 -0.17 -1.78
C THR A 216 -3.93 -0.92 -2.98
N LEU A 217 -3.49 -2.16 -3.24
CA LEU A 217 -4.05 -3.01 -4.29
C LEU A 217 -5.02 -4.05 -3.72
N LEU A 218 -4.65 -4.66 -2.60
CA LEU A 218 -5.39 -5.69 -1.89
C LEU A 218 -5.91 -5.13 -0.56
N SER A 219 -7.18 -5.36 -0.28
CA SER A 219 -7.79 -4.95 0.98
C SER A 219 -7.67 -6.05 2.03
N ASN A 220 -7.12 -5.69 3.18
CA ASN A 220 -7.07 -6.52 4.39
C ASN A 220 -8.13 -6.08 5.41
N LEU A 221 -9.11 -5.29 5.00
CA LEU A 221 -10.24 -4.89 5.83
C LEU A 221 -10.97 -6.09 6.50
N PRO A 222 -11.11 -7.27 5.87
CA PRO A 222 -11.64 -8.45 6.58
C PRO A 222 -10.80 -8.87 7.80
N TYR A 223 -9.47 -8.78 7.72
CA TYR A 223 -8.61 -9.01 8.88
C TYR A 223 -8.91 -7.98 9.97
N TYR A 224 -8.93 -6.68 9.63
CA TYR A 224 -9.18 -5.63 10.62
C TYR A 224 -10.59 -5.68 11.21
N ALA A 225 -11.60 -6.17 10.47
CA ALA A 225 -12.94 -6.39 11.00
C ALA A 225 -12.94 -7.41 12.16
N ASP A 226 -12.13 -8.46 12.07
CA ASP A 226 -11.97 -9.46 13.12
C ASP A 226 -11.11 -8.96 14.31
N HIS A 227 -10.40 -7.83 14.14
CA HIS A 227 -9.46 -7.25 15.13
C HIS A 227 -9.86 -5.81 15.52
N GLY A 228 -11.16 -5.54 15.59
CA GLY A 228 -11.71 -4.30 16.14
C GLY A 228 -11.37 -3.04 15.35
N TYR A 229 -11.15 -3.14 14.04
CA TYR A 229 -10.84 -2.03 13.14
C TYR A 229 -9.62 -1.18 13.57
N GLY A 230 -8.60 -1.85 14.12
CA GLY A 230 -7.36 -1.20 14.55
C GLY A 230 -7.34 -0.81 16.04
N LEU A 231 -8.31 -1.26 16.83
CA LEU A 231 -8.28 -1.17 18.30
C LEU A 231 -7.20 -2.05 18.92
N GLU A 232 -6.92 -3.20 18.30
CA GLU A 232 -5.90 -4.12 18.76
C GLU A 232 -4.51 -3.68 18.31
N LEU A 233 -3.49 -3.97 19.13
CA LEU A 233 -2.11 -3.83 18.70
C LEU A 233 -1.84 -4.78 17.54
N PHE A 234 -1.13 -4.28 16.53
CA PHE A 234 -0.79 -5.08 15.36
C PHE A 234 0.12 -6.25 15.75
N ASP A 235 -0.29 -7.46 15.36
CA ASP A 235 0.44 -8.71 15.58
C ASP A 235 0.86 -9.26 14.22
N HIS A 236 2.15 -9.18 13.93
CA HIS A 236 2.73 -9.65 12.67
C HIS A 236 2.44 -11.13 12.41
N GLN A 237 2.50 -12.00 13.42
CA GLN A 237 2.30 -13.44 13.22
C GLN A 237 0.83 -13.77 12.91
N LYS A 238 -0.12 -13.05 13.54
CA LYS A 238 -1.54 -13.18 13.20
C LYS A 238 -1.80 -12.71 11.78
N PHE A 239 -1.21 -11.59 11.40
CA PHE A 239 -1.36 -11.05 10.06
C PHE A 239 -0.74 -11.97 9.01
N ASP A 240 0.46 -12.50 9.24
CA ASP A 240 1.12 -13.45 8.32
C ASP A 240 0.27 -14.71 8.12
N ARG A 241 -0.31 -15.27 9.19
CA ARG A 241 -1.26 -16.40 9.08
C ARG A 241 -2.51 -16.05 8.29
N TRP A 242 -2.95 -14.79 8.30
CA TRP A 242 -4.06 -14.34 7.48
C TRP A 242 -3.65 -14.17 6.02
N VAL A 243 -2.44 -13.65 5.75
CA VAL A 243 -1.86 -13.53 4.42
C VAL A 243 -1.74 -14.89 3.74
N GLU A 244 -1.35 -15.94 4.47
CA GLU A 244 -1.27 -17.32 3.98
C GLU A 244 -2.59 -17.89 3.45
N ARG A 245 -3.73 -17.26 3.77
CA ARG A 245 -5.02 -17.68 3.21
C ARG A 245 -5.16 -17.29 1.73
N GLY A 246 -4.47 -16.23 1.27
CA GLY A 246 -4.56 -15.77 -0.12
C GLY A 246 -5.96 -15.30 -0.53
N GLU A 247 -6.69 -14.68 0.41
CA GLU A 247 -8.11 -14.32 0.27
C GLU A 247 -8.36 -12.80 0.22
N ALA A 248 -7.31 -11.97 0.29
CA ALA A 248 -7.44 -10.52 0.22
C ALA A 248 -8.10 -10.11 -1.11
N ARG A 249 -9.02 -9.15 -1.07
CA ARG A 249 -9.78 -8.73 -2.26
C ARG A 249 -9.15 -7.53 -2.94
N ALA A 250 -9.28 -7.41 -4.27
CA ALA A 250 -8.89 -6.17 -4.95
C ALA A 250 -9.66 -4.97 -4.39
N ILE A 251 -8.95 -3.86 -4.22
CA ILE A 251 -9.56 -2.54 -4.13
C ILE A 251 -9.96 -2.12 -5.55
N PRO A 252 -11.27 -1.95 -5.86
CA PRO A 252 -11.71 -1.82 -7.26
C PRO A 252 -11.15 -0.60 -8.00
N SER A 253 -11.06 0.55 -7.33
CA SER A 253 -10.50 1.78 -7.92
C SER A 253 -9.01 1.63 -8.23
N SER A 254 -8.27 0.93 -7.36
CA SER A 254 -6.85 0.62 -7.57
C SER A 254 -6.63 -0.36 -8.73
N LEU A 255 -7.49 -1.37 -8.90
CA LEU A 255 -7.43 -2.26 -10.06
C LEU A 255 -7.65 -1.51 -11.38
N LYS A 256 -8.59 -0.57 -11.40
CA LYS A 256 -8.82 0.31 -12.55
C LYS A 256 -7.59 1.17 -12.86
N LEU A 257 -7.01 1.82 -11.84
CA LEU A 257 -5.79 2.60 -12.00
C LEU A 257 -4.62 1.74 -12.49
N TYR A 258 -4.43 0.56 -11.90
CA TYR A 258 -3.37 -0.38 -12.27
C TYR A 258 -3.43 -0.74 -13.76
N ASN A 259 -4.62 -1.07 -14.26
CA ASN A 259 -4.80 -1.38 -15.68
C ASN A 259 -4.54 -0.15 -16.56
N GLU A 260 -5.04 1.03 -16.18
CA GLU A 260 -4.86 2.26 -16.96
C GLU A 260 -3.39 2.67 -17.07
N VAL A 261 -2.61 2.64 -15.97
CA VAL A 261 -1.17 2.98 -16.05
C VAL A 261 -0.40 1.98 -16.91
N ARG A 262 -0.78 0.70 -16.90
CA ARG A 262 -0.19 -0.30 -17.78
C ARG A 262 -0.52 -0.07 -19.25
N GLU A 263 -1.78 0.25 -19.55
CA GLU A 263 -2.23 0.57 -20.91
C GLU A 263 -1.52 1.83 -21.46
N LEU A 264 -1.18 2.78 -20.58
CA LEU A 264 -0.40 3.97 -20.92
C LEU A 264 1.10 3.67 -21.15
N GLY A 265 1.55 2.45 -20.85
CA GLY A 265 2.94 2.02 -21.11
C GLY A 265 3.90 2.18 -19.93
N PHE A 266 3.40 2.50 -18.73
CA PHE A 266 4.23 2.50 -17.54
C PHE A 266 4.66 1.07 -17.17
N LYS A 267 5.90 0.97 -16.70
CA LYS A 267 6.41 -0.22 -16.01
C LYS A 267 5.82 -0.29 -14.62
N THR A 268 5.22 -1.41 -14.24
CA THR A 268 4.58 -1.53 -12.92
C THR A 268 5.45 -2.32 -11.95
N PHE A 269 5.78 -1.70 -10.83
CA PHE A 269 6.55 -2.31 -9.75
C PHE A 269 5.66 -2.41 -8.52
N LEU A 270 5.60 -3.60 -7.94
CA LEU A 270 4.89 -3.84 -6.69
C LEU A 270 5.92 -3.88 -5.56
N LEU A 271 5.80 -3.01 -4.57
CA LEU A 271 6.71 -2.91 -3.42
C LEU A 271 5.90 -3.10 -2.15
N THR A 272 6.12 -4.20 -1.42
CA THR A 272 5.31 -4.55 -0.25
C THR A 272 6.15 -4.82 0.99
N GLY A 273 5.58 -4.52 2.16
CA GLY A 273 6.13 -4.89 3.46
C GLY A 273 6.02 -6.39 3.79
N ARG A 274 5.26 -7.18 3.02
CA ARG A 274 5.19 -8.64 3.20
C ARG A 274 6.58 -9.26 3.05
N SER A 275 6.85 -10.29 3.85
CA SER A 275 8.12 -11.01 3.79
C SER A 275 8.26 -11.81 2.49
N GLU A 276 9.50 -12.05 2.05
CA GLU A 276 9.81 -12.93 0.91
C GLU A 276 9.22 -14.35 1.07
N GLY A 277 9.04 -14.82 2.31
CA GLY A 277 8.39 -16.11 2.59
C GLY A 277 6.96 -16.20 2.05
N HIS A 278 6.26 -15.06 1.93
CA HIS A 278 4.89 -14.99 1.42
C HIS A 278 4.80 -14.67 -0.08
N GLN A 279 5.92 -14.75 -0.82
CA GLN A 279 5.95 -14.36 -2.24
C GLN A 279 4.94 -15.17 -3.07
N GLY A 280 4.92 -16.50 -2.91
CA GLY A 280 4.02 -17.38 -3.68
C GLY A 280 2.56 -17.03 -3.49
N VAL A 281 2.10 -17.02 -2.23
CA VAL A 281 0.69 -16.72 -1.89
C VAL A 281 0.30 -15.30 -2.31
N THR A 282 1.20 -14.32 -2.18
CA THR A 282 0.94 -12.93 -2.58
C THR A 282 0.75 -12.83 -4.10
N MET A 283 1.61 -13.47 -4.89
CA MET A 283 1.49 -13.49 -6.35
C MET A 283 0.21 -14.18 -6.82
N GLU A 284 -0.16 -15.31 -6.20
CA GLU A 284 -1.39 -16.02 -6.53
C GLU A 284 -2.63 -15.20 -6.17
N ASN A 285 -2.63 -14.56 -5.00
CA ASN A 285 -3.72 -13.68 -4.58
C ASN A 285 -3.86 -12.50 -5.56
N LEU A 286 -2.78 -11.81 -5.92
CA LEU A 286 -2.83 -10.70 -6.88
C LEU A 286 -3.43 -11.13 -8.22
N LYS A 287 -2.96 -12.25 -8.78
CA LYS A 287 -3.49 -12.82 -10.03
C LYS A 287 -4.97 -13.17 -9.91
N LYS A 288 -5.38 -13.81 -8.82
CA LYS A 288 -6.78 -14.16 -8.57
C LYS A 288 -7.68 -12.93 -8.52
N GLN A 289 -7.16 -11.79 -8.08
CA GLN A 289 -7.88 -10.51 -8.00
C GLN A 289 -7.79 -9.65 -9.26
N GLY A 290 -7.17 -10.15 -10.33
CA GLY A 290 -7.12 -9.48 -11.64
C GLY A 290 -5.88 -8.62 -11.88
N PHE A 291 -4.92 -8.58 -10.95
CA PHE A 291 -3.62 -7.94 -11.17
C PHE A 291 -2.71 -8.93 -11.90
N HIS A 292 -2.25 -8.55 -13.09
CA HIS A 292 -1.40 -9.39 -13.93
C HIS A 292 -0.23 -8.59 -14.49
N ASP A 293 0.79 -9.28 -15.01
CA ASP A 293 1.95 -8.73 -15.72
C ASP A 293 2.59 -7.45 -15.14
N TRP A 294 2.78 -7.42 -13.83
CA TRP A 294 3.74 -6.50 -13.21
C TRP A 294 5.16 -6.83 -13.64
N ASP A 295 6.01 -5.82 -13.77
CA ASP A 295 7.41 -5.98 -14.17
C ASP A 295 8.27 -6.55 -13.04
N LYS A 296 7.99 -6.16 -11.79
CA LYS A 296 8.68 -6.71 -10.61
C LYS A 296 7.82 -6.64 -9.36
N LEU A 297 7.88 -7.71 -8.55
CA LEU A 297 7.40 -7.72 -7.17
C LEU A 297 8.61 -7.71 -6.24
N ILE A 298 8.65 -6.75 -5.32
CA ILE A 298 9.72 -6.53 -4.35
C ILE A 298 9.11 -6.72 -2.97
N LEU A 299 9.55 -7.75 -2.26
CA LEU A 299 9.12 -8.07 -0.90
C LEU A 299 10.21 -7.71 0.11
N SER A 300 9.85 -7.73 1.38
CA SER A 300 10.76 -7.49 2.47
C SER A 300 11.65 -8.69 2.79
N SER A 301 12.95 -8.46 2.96
CA SER A 301 13.95 -9.46 3.36
C SER A 301 14.18 -9.56 4.88
N TRP A 302 13.40 -8.84 5.71
CA TRP A 302 13.66 -8.69 7.15
C TRP A 302 13.67 -10.01 7.94
N LEU A 303 12.98 -11.06 7.48
CA LEU A 303 12.98 -12.36 8.18
C LEU A 303 14.23 -13.24 7.94
N ASN A 304 15.09 -12.89 6.97
CA ASN A 304 16.32 -13.65 6.70
C ASN A 304 17.53 -13.18 7.54
N GLN A 305 17.38 -12.16 8.38
CA GLN A 305 18.49 -11.58 9.14
C GLN A 305 18.56 -12.04 10.60
N THR A 306 17.58 -12.78 11.13
CA THR A 306 17.53 -13.15 12.56
C THR A 306 17.88 -14.59 12.91
N HIS A 307 18.18 -15.47 11.95
CA HIS A 307 18.77 -16.79 12.24
C HIS A 307 19.70 -17.26 11.11
N PRO A 308 21.01 -16.93 11.14
CA PRO A 308 21.98 -17.76 10.43
C PRO A 308 22.01 -19.14 11.11
N GLU A 309 21.85 -20.20 10.30
CA GLU A 309 22.10 -21.59 10.71
C GLU A 309 23.50 -21.80 11.31
#